data_AF-A0A1Y3EJ80-F1
#
_entry.id   AF-A0A1Y3EJ80-F1
#
_cell.length_a   1.000
_cell.length_b   1.000
_cell.length_c   1.000
_cell.angle_alpha   90.00
_cell.angle_beta   90.00
_cell.angle_gamma   90.00
#
_symmetry.space_group_name_H-M   'P 1'
#
loop_
_entity.id
_entity.type
_entity.pdbx_description
1 polymer ?
#
loop_
_entity_poly.entity_id
_entity_poly.type
_entity_poly.pdbx_seq_one_letter_code
_entity_poly.pdbx_strand_id
1 'polypeptide(L)'
;MFGQRDVERSERLFSSRRPLISNLLRGINFFIQPDLHDVKRNIEKLGGTIVAQLTSKVMLAIFSEAALHGESCFKNFVLQMSEKRIACVSDDFVDQIQSIPLHDALAKCKINSWDADSIEVKRDQIGYASLEKTMPGSSKRKKIGQNFDNEKVIIKGGGAVHACSGLHEIAHVYQQNGKAYDVVLNAVDVNSGRNSFYKLQILKHDHSNEFWVSRAWGRIGTTIGSHLLESFDTASEAIEFFCESV
;
A
#
# COMPACT_ATOMS: atom_id res chain seq x y z
N MET A 1 -43.28 -3.30 29.33
CA MET A 1 -43.17 -4.34 28.28
C MET A 1 -42.29 -3.77 27.18
N PHE A 2 -41.01 -4.13 27.19
CA PHE A 2 -40.05 -3.69 26.18
C PHE A 2 -40.21 -4.56 24.94
N GLY A 3 -40.51 -3.93 23.81
CA GLY A 3 -40.68 -4.60 22.52
C GLY A 3 -39.34 -5.12 22.01
N GLN A 4 -39.26 -6.44 21.84
CA GLN A 4 -38.26 -7.09 21.00
C GLN A 4 -38.54 -6.67 19.55
N ARG A 5 -37.57 -6.01 18.92
CA ARG A 5 -37.51 -5.89 17.46
C ARG A 5 -36.59 -7.00 16.98
N ASP A 6 -37.19 -8.05 16.45
CA ASP A 6 -36.50 -9.10 15.72
C ASP A 6 -35.74 -8.48 14.55
N VAL A 7 -34.42 -8.63 14.56
CA VAL A 7 -33.54 -8.25 13.46
C VAL A 7 -33.51 -9.42 12.50
N GLU A 8 -34.41 -9.39 11.53
CA GLU A 8 -34.44 -10.29 10.37
C GLU A 8 -33.23 -9.95 9.47
N ARG A 9 -32.07 -10.53 9.80
CA ARG A 9 -30.86 -10.47 8.97
C ARG A 9 -31.04 -11.45 7.81
N SER A 10 -31.80 -11.00 6.81
CA SER A 10 -31.98 -11.72 5.55
C SER A 10 -30.63 -12.01 4.89
N GLU A 11 -30.48 -13.24 4.39
CA GLU A 11 -29.27 -13.72 3.72
C GLU A 11 -28.93 -12.78 2.55
N ARG A 12 -27.82 -12.04 2.67
CA ARG A 12 -27.34 -11.12 1.64
C ARG A 12 -26.83 -11.95 0.44
N LEU A 13 -27.74 -12.28 -0.47
CA LEU A 13 -27.44 -12.93 -1.74
C LEU A 13 -26.70 -11.95 -2.68
N PHE A 14 -25.55 -12.38 -3.18
CA PHE A 14 -24.69 -11.64 -4.10
C PHE A 14 -25.44 -11.24 -5.38
N SER A 15 -25.43 -9.95 -5.72
CA SER A 15 -25.97 -9.46 -7.00
C SER A 15 -24.91 -9.58 -8.11
N SER A 16 -25.25 -10.29 -9.18
CA SER A 16 -24.34 -10.80 -10.22
C SER A 16 -23.99 -9.81 -11.34
N ARG A 17 -23.65 -8.54 -11.03
CA ARG A 17 -23.49 -7.51 -12.09
C ARG A 17 -22.08 -7.03 -12.42
N ARG A 18 -21.02 -7.61 -11.83
CA ARG A 18 -19.63 -7.44 -12.31
C ARG A 18 -18.82 -8.73 -12.13
N PRO A 19 -17.87 -9.07 -13.02
CA PRO A 19 -16.95 -10.15 -12.76
C PRO A 19 -16.16 -9.81 -11.49
N LEU A 20 -16.35 -10.59 -10.43
CA LEU A 20 -15.51 -10.51 -9.24
C LEU A 20 -14.08 -10.81 -9.70
N ILE A 21 -13.19 -9.82 -9.64
CA ILE A 21 -11.76 -10.05 -9.84
C ILE A 21 -11.31 -10.89 -8.65
N SER A 22 -11.21 -12.21 -8.85
CA SER A 22 -10.64 -13.12 -7.86
C SER A 22 -9.27 -12.57 -7.46
N ASN A 23 -9.01 -12.48 -6.16
CA ASN A 23 -7.74 -12.00 -5.57
C ASN A 23 -7.58 -10.47 -5.44
N LEU A 24 -8.65 -9.67 -5.56
CA LEU A 24 -8.58 -8.22 -5.29
C LEU A 24 -8.00 -7.87 -3.92
N LEU A 25 -8.25 -8.71 -2.90
CA LEU A 25 -7.80 -8.49 -1.53
C LEU A 25 -6.53 -9.26 -1.16
N ARG A 26 -5.82 -9.80 -2.15
CA ARG A 26 -4.63 -10.62 -1.91
C ARG A 26 -3.55 -9.87 -1.15
N GLY A 27 -3.02 -10.52 -0.12
CA GLY A 27 -1.95 -9.96 0.71
C GLY A 27 -2.42 -8.84 1.64
N ILE A 28 -3.72 -8.74 1.93
CA ILE A 28 -4.27 -7.88 2.97
C ILE A 28 -4.75 -8.75 4.13
N ASN A 29 -4.29 -8.43 5.34
CA ASN A 29 -4.69 -9.12 6.56
C ASN A 29 -5.85 -8.37 7.24
N PHE A 30 -6.97 -9.06 7.41
CA PHE A 30 -8.18 -8.54 8.01
C PHE A 30 -8.38 -9.08 9.42
N PHE A 31 -8.87 -8.22 10.32
CA PHE A 31 -9.57 -8.66 11.52
C PHE A 31 -11.05 -8.39 11.33
N ILE A 32 -11.90 -9.38 11.59
CA ILE A 32 -13.34 -9.27 11.38
C ILE A 32 -14.03 -9.54 12.70
N GLN A 33 -15.04 -8.73 13.03
CA GLN A 33 -15.90 -8.94 14.18
C GLN A 33 -16.45 -10.40 14.19
N PRO A 34 -16.37 -11.13 15.32
CA PRO A 34 -16.63 -12.59 15.35
C PRO A 34 -18.00 -13.06 14.85
N ASP A 35 -19.02 -12.22 14.95
CA ASP A 35 -20.41 -12.47 14.55
C ASP A 35 -20.68 -12.21 13.05
N LEU A 36 -19.73 -11.61 12.31
CA LEU A 36 -19.87 -11.31 10.88
C LEU A 36 -19.39 -12.46 9.98
N HIS A 37 -20.08 -13.59 10.04
CA HIS A 37 -19.74 -14.81 9.31
C HIS A 37 -19.80 -14.66 7.78
N ASP A 38 -20.79 -13.94 7.25
CA ASP A 38 -20.95 -13.72 5.81
C ASP A 38 -19.83 -12.83 5.25
N VAL A 39 -19.51 -11.76 5.98
CA VAL A 39 -18.40 -10.84 5.67
C VAL A 39 -17.10 -11.64 5.61
N LYS A 40 -16.86 -12.49 6.60
CA LYS A 40 -15.68 -13.38 6.65
C LYS A 40 -15.54 -14.21 5.37
N ARG A 41 -16.59 -14.93 4.99
CA ARG A 41 -16.61 -15.77 3.78
C ARG A 41 -16.33 -14.96 2.51
N ASN A 42 -16.82 -13.73 2.43
CA ASN A 42 -16.67 -12.89 1.24
C ASN A 42 -15.28 -12.31 1.09
N ILE A 43 -14.66 -11.90 2.20
CA ILE A 43 -13.27 -11.47 2.21
C ILE A 43 -12.35 -12.62 1.77
N GLU A 44 -12.60 -13.85 2.23
CA GLU A 44 -11.85 -15.05 1.79
C GLU A 44 -12.01 -15.29 0.28
N LYS A 45 -13.24 -15.21 -0.25
CA LYS A 45 -13.51 -15.36 -1.69
C LYS A 45 -12.78 -14.32 -2.55
N LEU A 46 -12.60 -13.11 -2.03
CA LEU A 46 -11.85 -12.03 -2.69
C LEU A 46 -10.32 -12.15 -2.49
N GLY A 47 -9.84 -13.19 -1.79
CA GLY A 47 -8.42 -13.47 -1.58
C GLY A 47 -7.80 -12.80 -0.34
N GLY A 48 -8.61 -12.20 0.54
CA GLY A 48 -8.16 -11.61 1.79
C GLY A 48 -7.78 -12.66 2.83
N THR A 49 -6.78 -12.36 3.66
CA THR A 49 -6.34 -13.25 4.75
C THR A 49 -6.96 -12.79 6.06
N ILE A 50 -7.59 -13.69 6.83
CA ILE A 50 -8.21 -13.33 8.12
C ILE A 50 -7.31 -13.73 9.27
N VAL A 51 -7.16 -12.81 10.23
CA VAL A 51 -6.41 -13.00 11.46
C VAL A 51 -7.40 -13.06 12.62
N ALA A 52 -7.28 -14.09 13.46
CA ALA A 52 -8.20 -14.32 14.58
C ALA A 52 -8.07 -13.29 15.73
N GLN A 53 -6.98 -12.52 15.77
CA GLN A 53 -6.67 -11.55 16.82
C GLN A 53 -6.16 -10.24 16.24
N LEU A 54 -6.44 -9.11 16.92
CA LEU A 54 -5.89 -7.80 16.60
C LEU A 54 -4.38 -7.71 16.90
N THR A 55 -3.60 -8.22 15.97
CA THR A 55 -2.13 -8.17 16.00
C THR A 55 -1.63 -6.98 15.18
N SER A 56 -0.34 -6.66 15.30
CA SER A 56 0.31 -5.63 14.45
C SER A 56 0.28 -5.98 12.96
N LYS A 57 0.04 -7.25 12.63
CA LYS A 57 -0.09 -7.74 11.25
C LYS A 57 -1.44 -7.45 10.61
N VAL A 58 -2.43 -7.03 11.39
CA VAL A 58 -3.73 -6.64 10.86
C VAL A 58 -3.61 -5.29 10.17
N MET A 59 -4.08 -5.22 8.94
CA MET A 59 -4.01 -4.05 8.08
C MET A 59 -5.35 -3.32 8.05
N LEU A 60 -6.45 -4.07 8.06
CA LEU A 60 -7.80 -3.53 8.09
C LEU A 60 -8.66 -4.32 9.09
N ALA A 61 -9.48 -3.60 9.85
CA ALA A 61 -10.48 -4.17 10.71
C ALA A 61 -11.89 -3.91 10.15
N ILE A 62 -12.78 -4.90 10.21
CA ILE A 62 -14.18 -4.76 9.77
C ILE A 62 -15.10 -4.98 10.98
N PHE A 63 -15.91 -3.96 11.26
CA PHE A 63 -16.87 -3.94 12.37
C PHE A 63 -18.20 -3.33 11.91
N SER A 64 -19.29 -3.71 12.57
CA SER A 64 -20.54 -2.98 12.38
C SER A 64 -20.49 -1.66 13.15
N GLU A 65 -21.02 -0.59 12.55
CA GLU A 65 -21.08 0.74 13.17
C GLU A 65 -21.84 0.71 14.50
N ALA A 66 -22.91 -0.08 14.59
CA ALA A 66 -23.69 -0.27 15.82
C ALA A 66 -22.85 -0.89 16.96
N ALA A 67 -21.99 -1.86 16.63
CA ALA A 67 -21.13 -2.53 17.60
C ALA A 67 -20.02 -1.60 18.11
N LEU A 68 -19.48 -0.74 17.24
CA LEU A 68 -18.41 0.20 17.60
C LEU A 68 -18.91 1.31 18.56
N HIS A 69 -20.16 1.75 18.43
CA HIS A 69 -20.74 2.85 19.22
C HIS A 69 -21.56 2.39 20.44
N GLY A 70 -22.13 1.19 20.42
CA GLY A 70 -23.15 0.78 21.39
C GLY A 70 -22.67 -0.01 22.59
N GLU A 71 -21.54 -0.71 22.51
CA GLU A 71 -21.22 -1.80 23.44
C GLU A 71 -19.88 -1.64 24.17
N SER A 72 -19.89 -1.85 25.50
CA SER A 72 -18.70 -1.68 26.35
C SER A 72 -17.59 -2.71 26.08
N CYS A 73 -17.91 -3.86 25.48
CA CYS A 73 -16.94 -4.89 25.12
C CYS A 73 -16.07 -4.48 23.92
N PHE A 74 -16.56 -3.58 23.05
CA PHE A 74 -15.83 -3.09 21.88
C PHE A 74 -14.87 -1.96 22.19
N LYS A 75 -14.98 -1.32 23.37
CA LYS A 75 -14.00 -0.32 23.84
C LYS A 75 -12.57 -0.89 23.87
N ASN A 76 -12.42 -2.15 24.29
CA ASN A 76 -11.11 -2.81 24.30
C ASN A 76 -10.56 -2.99 22.87
N PHE A 77 -11.41 -3.37 21.91
CA PHE A 77 -11.01 -3.47 20.51
C PHE A 77 -10.65 -2.10 19.93
N VAL A 78 -11.43 -1.05 20.21
CA VAL A 78 -11.14 0.33 19.81
C VAL A 78 -9.78 0.80 20.34
N LEU A 79 -9.50 0.56 21.63
CA LEU A 79 -8.20 0.89 22.23
C LEU A 79 -7.07 0.15 21.53
N GLN A 80 -7.22 -1.16 21.31
CA GLN A 80 -6.21 -1.97 20.62
C GLN A 80 -5.99 -1.55 19.16
N MET A 81 -7.06 -1.17 18.44
CA MET A 81 -6.97 -0.69 17.07
C MET A 81 -6.32 0.69 17.00
N SER A 82 -6.64 1.58 17.95
CA SER A 82 -6.03 2.91 18.07
C SER A 82 -4.54 2.82 18.39
N GLU A 83 -4.17 2.03 19.41
CA GLU A 83 -2.78 1.81 19.81
C GLU A 83 -1.95 1.24 18.65
N LYS A 84 -2.52 0.28 17.94
CA LYS A 84 -1.86 -0.33 16.77
C LYS A 84 -2.08 0.45 15.49
N ARG A 85 -2.78 1.59 15.49
CA ARG A 85 -3.09 2.42 14.31
C ARG A 85 -3.72 1.63 13.15
N ILE A 86 -4.63 0.72 13.45
CA ILE A 86 -5.34 -0.12 12.47
C ILE A 86 -6.57 0.63 11.96
N ALA A 87 -6.76 0.69 10.64
CA ALA A 87 -7.95 1.30 10.04
C ALA A 87 -9.18 0.41 10.24
N CYS A 88 -10.33 1.01 10.53
CA CYS A 88 -11.59 0.30 10.76
C CYS A 88 -12.64 0.74 9.74
N VAL A 89 -13.29 -0.24 9.10
CA VAL A 89 -14.37 -0.02 8.13
C VAL A 89 -15.65 -0.75 8.53
N SER A 90 -16.78 -0.23 8.05
CA SER A 90 -18.12 -0.85 8.17
C SER A 90 -18.19 -2.19 7.46
N ASP A 91 -19.12 -3.07 7.87
CA ASP A 91 -19.44 -4.31 7.17
C ASP A 91 -19.96 -4.07 5.73
N ASP A 92 -20.47 -2.87 5.44
CA ASP A 92 -20.86 -2.44 4.09
C ASP A 92 -19.69 -2.43 3.08
N PHE A 93 -18.45 -2.44 3.57
CA PHE A 93 -17.24 -2.49 2.75
C PHE A 93 -17.28 -3.63 1.73
N VAL A 94 -17.81 -4.79 2.12
CA VAL A 94 -17.90 -5.98 1.26
C VAL A 94 -18.81 -5.75 0.05
N ASP A 95 -19.85 -4.95 0.21
CA ASP A 95 -20.80 -4.64 -0.86
C ASP A 95 -20.26 -3.51 -1.74
N GLN A 96 -19.61 -2.51 -1.13
CA GLN A 96 -19.00 -1.41 -1.88
C GLN A 96 -17.84 -1.89 -2.75
N ILE A 97 -16.95 -2.76 -2.26
CA ILE A 97 -15.78 -3.20 -3.02
C ILE A 97 -16.13 -4.00 -4.29
N GLN A 98 -17.36 -4.51 -4.39
CA GLN A 98 -17.86 -5.15 -5.61
C GLN A 98 -18.26 -4.13 -6.69
N SER A 99 -18.55 -2.89 -6.28
CA SER A 99 -19.12 -1.84 -7.12
C SER A 99 -18.16 -0.67 -7.37
N ILE A 100 -17.16 -0.45 -6.51
CA ILE A 100 -16.20 0.65 -6.62
C ILE A 100 -14.77 0.18 -6.29
N PRO A 101 -13.73 0.88 -6.78
CA PRO A 101 -12.34 0.55 -6.49
C PRO A 101 -12.04 0.49 -4.98
N LEU A 102 -11.04 -0.30 -4.59
CA LEU A 102 -10.66 -0.53 -3.19
C LEU A 102 -10.44 0.78 -2.41
N HIS A 103 -9.73 1.75 -3.01
CA HIS A 103 -9.45 3.03 -2.36
C HIS A 103 -10.73 3.80 -2.02
N ASP A 104 -11.69 3.84 -2.95
CA ASP A 104 -12.96 4.54 -2.77
C ASP A 104 -13.86 3.80 -1.79
N ALA A 105 -13.86 2.46 -1.81
CA ALA A 105 -14.56 1.64 -0.83
C ALA A 105 -14.03 1.87 0.60
N LEU A 106 -12.71 1.97 0.76
CA LEU A 106 -12.08 2.26 2.05
C LEU A 106 -12.44 3.66 2.55
N ALA A 107 -12.38 4.67 1.68
CA ALA A 107 -12.72 6.04 2.05
C ALA A 107 -14.19 6.18 2.47
N LYS A 108 -15.09 5.51 1.74
CA LYS A 108 -16.54 5.57 1.98
C LYS A 108 -16.99 4.79 3.21
N CYS A 109 -16.36 3.64 3.48
CA CYS A 109 -16.76 2.77 4.59
C CYS A 109 -15.96 3.00 5.87
N LYS A 110 -15.11 4.03 5.94
CA LYS A 110 -14.27 4.32 7.10
C LYS A 110 -15.12 4.73 8.32
N ILE A 111 -14.94 4.03 9.43
CA ILE A 111 -15.68 4.27 10.69
C ILE A 111 -14.77 4.51 11.91
N ASN A 112 -13.44 4.50 11.76
CA ASN A 112 -12.54 4.78 12.88
C ASN A 112 -12.53 6.27 13.27
N SER A 113 -12.56 6.54 14.57
CA SER A 113 -12.42 7.88 15.17
C SER A 113 -10.97 8.25 15.54
N TRP A 114 -10.03 7.32 15.39
CA TRP A 114 -8.60 7.49 15.65
C TRP A 114 -7.79 7.60 14.35
N ASP A 115 -6.55 8.10 14.45
CA ASP A 115 -5.63 8.08 13.32
C ASP A 115 -5.14 6.66 13.04
N ALA A 116 -5.37 6.20 11.82
CA ALA A 116 -4.99 4.89 11.35
C ALA A 116 -3.98 4.99 10.21
N ASP A 117 -3.12 3.99 10.11
CA ASP A 117 -2.15 3.85 9.02
C ASP A 117 -2.85 3.28 7.78
N SER A 118 -2.44 3.76 6.59
CA SER A 118 -2.89 3.20 5.32
C SER A 118 -2.46 1.73 5.19
N ILE A 119 -3.18 0.96 4.37
CA ILE A 119 -2.88 -0.45 4.08
C ILE A 119 -1.41 -0.62 3.62
N GLU A 120 -0.90 0.31 2.82
CA GLU A 120 0.49 0.29 2.34
C GLU A 120 1.51 0.44 3.49
N VAL A 121 1.30 1.42 4.38
CA VAL A 121 2.15 1.63 5.58
C VAL A 121 2.14 0.40 6.47
N LYS A 122 0.99 -0.23 6.64
CA LYS A 122 0.87 -1.49 7.40
C LYS A 122 1.60 -2.64 6.72
N ARG A 123 1.52 -2.75 5.39
CA ARG A 123 2.21 -3.80 4.61
C ARG A 123 3.71 -3.72 4.83
N ASP A 124 4.25 -2.52 4.80
CA ASP A 124 5.66 -2.26 5.02
C ASP A 124 6.10 -2.60 6.44
N GLN A 125 5.39 -2.12 7.47
CA GLN A 125 5.69 -2.44 8.87
C GLN A 125 5.77 -3.96 9.12
N ILE A 126 4.88 -4.73 8.49
CA ILE A 126 4.86 -6.19 8.59
C ILE A 126 6.08 -6.82 7.89
N GLY A 127 6.45 -6.30 6.72
CA GLY A 127 7.66 -6.70 6.01
C GLY A 127 8.93 -6.49 6.84
N TYR A 128 9.08 -5.31 7.45
CA TYR A 128 10.24 -4.97 8.29
C TYR A 128 10.28 -5.77 9.60
N ALA A 129 9.15 -5.97 10.29
CA ALA A 129 9.11 -6.72 11.55
C ALA A 129 9.44 -8.22 11.39
N SER A 130 9.24 -8.79 10.19
CA SER A 130 9.67 -10.15 9.87
C SER A 130 11.20 -10.27 9.74
N LEU A 131 11.89 -9.18 9.40
CA LEU A 131 13.35 -9.16 9.25
C LEU A 131 14.05 -9.05 10.62
N GLU A 132 13.51 -8.28 11.57
CA GLU A 132 14.12 -8.05 12.89
C GLU A 132 14.11 -9.27 13.82
N LYS A 133 13.16 -10.21 13.67
CA LYS A 133 13.07 -11.40 14.54
C LYS A 133 14.19 -12.43 14.34
N THR A 134 15.14 -12.19 13.43
CA THR A 134 16.14 -13.19 13.03
C THR A 134 17.56 -12.98 13.61
N MET A 135 17.84 -11.99 14.47
CA MET A 135 19.22 -11.75 14.91
C MET A 135 19.42 -11.43 16.41
N PRO A 136 20.20 -12.23 17.17
CA PRO A 136 20.81 -11.83 18.42
C PRO A 136 22.23 -11.26 18.19
N GLY A 137 22.51 -10.10 18.79
CA GLY A 137 23.85 -9.72 19.27
C GLY A 137 24.89 -9.14 18.30
N SER A 138 25.43 -7.99 18.71
CA SER A 138 26.75 -7.42 18.39
C SER A 138 26.98 -6.74 17.03
N SER A 139 27.16 -5.41 17.16
CA SER A 139 27.99 -4.52 16.37
C SER A 139 28.99 -5.19 15.42
N LYS A 140 28.64 -5.20 14.13
CA LYS A 140 29.59 -5.03 13.03
C LYS A 140 28.79 -4.56 11.83
N ARG A 141 29.21 -3.43 11.27
CA ARG A 141 28.83 -2.91 9.96
C ARG A 141 28.86 -4.08 8.97
N LYS A 142 27.71 -4.68 8.69
CA LYS A 142 27.54 -5.77 7.74
C LYS A 142 26.47 -5.33 6.76
N LYS A 143 26.89 -5.20 5.50
CA LYS A 143 26.07 -4.87 4.34
C LYS A 143 24.72 -5.58 4.48
N ILE A 144 23.66 -4.79 4.64
CA ILE A 144 22.29 -5.30 4.65
C ILE A 144 22.03 -5.81 3.24
N GLY A 145 22.03 -7.14 3.13
CA GLY A 145 21.46 -7.86 2.01
C GLY A 145 20.00 -7.44 1.91
N GLN A 146 19.75 -6.57 0.95
CA GLN A 146 18.46 -6.36 0.36
C GLN A 146 17.90 -7.72 -0.03
N ASN A 147 16.87 -8.20 0.68
CA ASN A 147 15.82 -8.95 -0.01
C ASN A 147 14.86 -7.90 -0.61
N PHE A 148 15.35 -7.19 -1.61
CA PHE A 148 14.54 -7.12 -2.83
C PHE A 148 14.35 -8.58 -3.25
N ASP A 149 13.34 -8.87 -4.05
CA ASP A 149 13.41 -10.09 -4.84
C ASP A 149 14.84 -10.21 -5.40
N ASN A 150 15.36 -11.43 -5.61
CA ASN A 150 16.70 -11.59 -6.18
C ASN A 150 16.69 -11.16 -7.67
N GLU A 151 16.07 -10.04 -8.00
CA GLU A 151 16.09 -9.29 -9.23
C GLU A 151 17.44 -8.58 -9.32
N LYS A 152 18.37 -9.36 -9.85
CA LYS A 152 19.55 -8.97 -10.58
C LYS A 152 19.49 -7.50 -11.04
N VAL A 153 20.24 -6.62 -10.37
CA VAL A 153 20.49 -5.26 -10.84
C VAL A 153 21.24 -5.35 -12.18
N ILE A 154 20.54 -5.11 -13.29
CA ILE A 154 21.16 -5.08 -14.61
C ILE A 154 21.57 -3.63 -14.91
N ILE A 155 22.88 -3.37 -14.89
CA ILE A 155 23.42 -2.07 -15.29
C ILE A 155 23.51 -2.07 -16.83
N LYS A 156 22.66 -1.27 -17.48
CA LYS A 156 22.66 -1.05 -18.94
C LYS A 156 22.87 0.44 -19.22
N GLY A 157 23.79 0.77 -20.12
CA GLY A 157 23.87 2.11 -20.71
C GLY A 157 24.17 3.28 -19.74
N GLY A 158 24.93 3.05 -18.66
CA GLY A 158 25.52 4.14 -17.85
C GLY A 158 24.70 4.63 -16.65
N GLY A 159 23.60 3.96 -16.29
CA GLY A 159 22.88 4.19 -15.04
C GLY A 159 22.03 2.98 -14.65
N ALA A 160 21.60 2.91 -13.39
CA ALA A 160 20.75 1.82 -12.90
C ALA A 160 19.29 2.26 -12.93
N VAL A 161 18.43 1.48 -13.59
CA VAL A 161 16.98 1.71 -13.56
C VAL A 161 16.47 1.54 -12.13
N HIS A 162 15.74 2.54 -11.63
CA HIS A 162 15.09 2.41 -10.33
C HIS A 162 14.09 1.24 -10.33
N ALA A 163 14.23 0.34 -9.36
CA ALA A 163 13.38 -0.84 -9.22
C ALA A 163 11.88 -0.50 -9.15
N CYS A 164 11.52 0.65 -8.59
CA CYS A 164 10.14 1.12 -8.52
C CYS A 164 9.51 1.42 -9.90
N SER A 165 10.30 1.50 -10.97
CA SER A 165 9.73 1.65 -12.32
C SER A 165 9.17 0.33 -12.87
N GLY A 166 9.63 -0.83 -12.39
CA GLY A 166 9.28 -2.13 -12.97
C GLY A 166 9.80 -2.36 -14.40
N LEU A 167 10.65 -1.46 -14.93
CA LEU A 167 11.13 -1.48 -16.32
C LEU A 167 12.60 -1.92 -16.45
N HIS A 168 13.22 -2.40 -15.38
CA HIS A 168 14.65 -2.76 -15.33
C HIS A 168 15.07 -3.85 -16.33
N GLU A 169 14.15 -4.71 -16.74
CA GLU A 169 14.44 -5.75 -17.74
C GLU A 169 14.36 -5.22 -19.18
N ILE A 170 13.53 -4.20 -19.45
CA ILE A 170 13.14 -3.77 -20.81
C ILE A 170 13.59 -2.35 -21.19
N ALA A 171 14.11 -1.57 -20.24
CA ALA A 171 14.52 -0.19 -20.47
C ALA A 171 15.88 0.14 -19.83
N HIS A 172 16.48 1.24 -20.29
CA HIS A 172 17.71 1.83 -19.74
C HIS A 172 17.52 3.33 -19.47
N VAL A 173 18.41 3.90 -18.64
CA VAL A 173 18.43 5.36 -18.40
C VAL A 173 18.72 6.08 -19.71
N TYR A 174 17.86 7.02 -20.09
CA TYR A 174 18.06 7.81 -21.29
C TYR A 174 19.29 8.73 -21.14
N GLN A 175 20.12 8.76 -22.18
CA GLN A 175 21.30 9.62 -22.23
C GLN A 175 21.27 10.48 -23.49
N GLN A 176 21.65 11.75 -23.34
CA GLN A 176 21.84 12.68 -24.46
C GLN A 176 23.16 13.42 -24.26
N ASN A 177 24.00 13.48 -25.29
CA ASN A 177 25.30 14.18 -25.24
C ASN A 177 26.20 13.77 -24.07
N GLY A 178 26.17 12.48 -23.71
CA GLY A 178 26.96 11.93 -22.60
C GLY A 178 26.44 12.28 -21.20
N LYS A 179 25.27 12.94 -21.10
CA LYS A 179 24.58 13.21 -19.83
C LYS A 179 23.40 12.25 -19.67
N ALA A 180 23.36 11.56 -18.54
CA ALA A 180 22.23 10.74 -18.15
C ALA A 180 21.14 11.61 -17.51
N TYR A 181 19.88 11.37 -17.88
CA TYR A 181 18.73 11.98 -17.25
C TYR A 181 18.28 11.14 -16.05
N ASP A 182 19.06 11.25 -14.98
CA ASP A 182 18.85 10.58 -13.68
C ASP A 182 19.31 11.55 -12.58
N VAL A 183 18.40 11.96 -11.71
CA VAL A 183 18.68 12.88 -10.60
C VAL A 183 18.05 12.39 -9.30
N VAL A 184 18.78 12.59 -8.21
CA VAL A 184 18.31 12.35 -6.85
C VAL A 184 18.46 13.64 -6.05
N LEU A 185 17.33 14.23 -5.71
CA LEU A 185 17.21 15.44 -4.89
C LEU A 185 16.93 15.06 -3.44
N ASN A 186 17.43 15.87 -2.52
CA ASN A 186 17.23 15.68 -1.08
C ASN A 186 16.90 17.03 -0.43
N ALA A 187 15.86 17.06 0.40
CA ALA A 187 15.36 18.22 1.10
C ALA A 187 15.31 17.94 2.61
N VAL A 188 16.08 18.71 3.39
CA VAL A 188 16.17 18.56 4.85
C VAL A 188 15.73 19.85 5.53
N ASP A 189 14.75 19.75 6.41
CA ASP A 189 14.36 20.80 7.35
C ASP A 189 14.70 20.34 8.77
N VAL A 190 15.75 20.94 9.32
CA VAL A 190 16.28 20.62 10.65
C VAL A 190 15.32 21.04 11.76
N ASN A 191 14.58 22.14 11.58
CA ASN A 191 13.69 22.67 12.61
C ASN A 191 12.46 21.77 12.79
N SER A 192 11.94 21.20 11.70
CA SER A 192 10.81 20.26 11.75
C SER A 192 11.22 18.78 11.72
N GLY A 193 12.53 18.49 11.66
CA GLY A 193 13.05 17.12 11.57
C GLY A 193 12.55 16.38 10.34
N ARG A 194 12.28 17.08 9.23
CA ARG A 194 11.83 16.48 7.96
C ARG A 194 13.04 16.26 7.06
N ASN A 195 13.08 15.08 6.45
CA ASN A 195 14.13 14.69 5.53
C ASN A 195 13.47 13.91 4.41
N SER A 196 13.43 14.48 3.22
CA SER A 196 12.67 13.97 2.08
C SER A 196 13.58 13.80 0.87
N PHE A 197 13.34 12.77 0.07
CA PHE A 197 14.00 12.56 -1.21
C PHE A 197 13.00 12.75 -2.36
N TYR A 198 13.55 13.08 -3.53
CA TYR A 198 12.85 13.06 -4.80
C TYR A 198 13.80 12.53 -5.87
N LYS A 199 13.46 11.41 -6.50
CA LYS A 199 14.20 10.79 -7.60
C LYS A 199 13.41 10.99 -8.88
N LEU A 200 14.13 11.33 -9.95
CA LEU A 200 13.55 11.56 -11.25
C LEU A 200 14.48 10.98 -12.31
N GLN A 201 13.94 10.15 -13.19
CA GLN A 201 14.70 9.44 -14.21
C GLN A 201 13.90 9.38 -15.52
N ILE A 202 14.57 9.61 -16.65
CA ILE A 202 14.01 9.25 -17.97
C ILE A 202 14.50 7.84 -18.34
N LEU A 203 13.56 7.00 -18.76
CA LEU A 203 13.74 5.64 -19.23
C LEU A 203 13.46 5.58 -20.73
N LYS A 204 14.32 4.88 -21.46
CA LYS A 204 14.10 4.56 -22.87
C LYS A 204 14.02 3.04 -23.02
N HIS A 205 13.05 2.55 -23.80
CA HIS A 205 12.97 1.14 -24.13
C HIS A 205 14.22 0.68 -24.89
N ASP A 206 14.68 -0.54 -24.64
CA ASP A 206 15.91 -1.07 -25.23
C ASP A 206 15.80 -1.26 -26.76
N HIS A 207 14.59 -1.48 -27.28
CA HIS A 207 14.36 -1.91 -28.66
C HIS A 207 13.34 -1.07 -29.43
N SER A 208 12.64 -0.13 -28.77
CA SER A 208 11.61 0.71 -29.39
C SER A 208 11.86 2.19 -29.04
N ASN A 209 11.14 3.09 -29.71
CA ASN A 209 11.14 4.52 -29.40
C ASN A 209 10.03 4.84 -28.38
N GLU A 210 9.99 4.09 -27.29
CA GLU A 210 9.11 4.37 -26.16
C GLU A 210 9.93 4.94 -25.01
N PHE A 211 9.38 5.96 -24.37
CA PHE A 211 10.02 6.68 -23.28
C PHE A 211 9.12 6.69 -22.06
N TRP A 212 9.73 6.70 -20.88
CA TRP A 212 9.01 6.92 -19.63
C TRP A 212 9.75 7.92 -18.75
N VAL A 213 8.99 8.67 -17.97
CA VAL A 213 9.55 9.44 -16.84
C VAL A 213 9.11 8.77 -15.55
N SER A 214 10.10 8.31 -14.78
CA SER A 214 9.89 7.72 -13.46
C SER A 214 10.18 8.76 -12.38
N ARG A 215 9.20 8.98 -11.52
CA ARG A 215 9.26 9.84 -10.34
C ARG A 215 9.13 8.98 -9.11
N ALA A 216 9.95 9.23 -8.09
CA ALA A 216 9.79 8.60 -6.78
C ALA A 216 10.14 9.57 -5.68
N TRP A 217 9.25 9.74 -4.70
CA TRP A 217 9.43 10.68 -3.61
C TRP A 217 9.10 10.03 -2.29
N GLY A 218 9.67 10.56 -1.20
CA GLY A 218 9.37 10.02 0.11
C GLY A 218 10.21 10.63 1.21
N ARG A 219 9.98 10.16 2.44
CA ARG A 219 10.74 10.54 3.62
C ARG A 219 11.92 9.57 3.77
N ILE A 220 13.13 10.11 3.91
CA ILE A 220 14.36 9.30 4.02
C ILE A 220 14.34 8.52 5.33
N GLY A 221 14.68 7.23 5.25
CA GLY A 221 14.71 6.33 6.40
C GLY A 221 13.34 5.81 6.83
N THR A 222 12.29 6.08 6.05
CA THR A 222 10.97 5.47 6.23
C THR A 222 10.49 4.88 4.90
N THR A 223 9.37 4.16 4.90
CA THR A 223 8.72 3.70 3.66
C THR A 223 7.67 4.68 3.15
N ILE A 224 7.53 5.83 3.81
CA ILE A 224 6.61 6.88 3.37
C ILE A 224 7.15 7.43 2.07
N GLY A 225 6.39 7.22 1.00
CA GLY A 225 6.75 7.65 -0.32
C GLY A 225 5.80 7.08 -1.35
N SER A 226 5.95 7.52 -2.58
CA SER A 226 5.25 6.95 -3.70
C SER A 226 6.13 7.04 -4.93
N HIS A 227 5.69 6.43 -6.01
CA HIS A 227 6.30 6.53 -7.32
C HIS A 227 5.21 6.71 -8.37
N LEU A 228 5.58 7.34 -9.47
CA LEU A 228 4.74 7.53 -10.63
C LEU A 228 5.56 7.30 -11.88
N LEU A 229 4.97 6.62 -12.85
CA LEU A 229 5.57 6.34 -14.13
C LEU A 229 4.63 6.84 -15.22
N GLU A 230 5.12 7.72 -16.08
CA GLU A 230 4.37 8.26 -17.21
C GLU A 230 5.07 7.89 -18.51
N SER A 231 4.30 7.50 -19.51
CA SER A 231 4.77 7.15 -20.85
C SER A 231 4.73 8.35 -21.78
N PHE A 232 5.71 8.44 -22.67
CA PHE A 232 5.85 9.49 -23.68
C PHE A 232 6.22 8.86 -25.03
N ASP A 233 5.69 9.45 -26.11
CA ASP A 233 5.93 8.99 -27.47
C ASP A 233 7.26 9.48 -28.03
N THR A 234 7.78 10.59 -27.50
CA THR A 234 9.04 11.18 -27.95
C THR A 234 10.00 11.53 -26.80
N ALA A 235 11.31 11.50 -27.11
CA ALA A 235 12.33 11.94 -26.17
C ALA A 235 12.18 13.42 -25.78
N SER A 236 11.75 14.28 -26.72
CA SER A 236 11.60 15.71 -26.49
C SER A 236 10.53 16.00 -25.43
N GLU A 237 9.37 15.35 -25.52
CA GLU A 237 8.29 15.48 -24.52
C GLU A 237 8.74 14.98 -23.15
N ALA A 238 9.43 13.84 -23.09
CA ALA A 238 9.97 13.31 -21.84
C ALA A 238 11.01 14.25 -21.21
N ILE A 239 11.85 14.90 -22.02
CA ILE A 239 12.86 15.88 -21.55
C ILE A 239 12.18 17.16 -21.06
N GLU A 240 11.19 17.68 -21.78
CA GLU A 240 10.41 18.85 -21.37
C GLU A 240 9.76 18.59 -20.00
N PHE A 241 9.05 17.47 -19.87
CA PHE A 241 8.41 17.05 -18.63
C PHE A 241 9.41 16.84 -17.47
N PHE A 242 10.57 16.25 -17.77
CA PHE A 242 11.64 16.08 -16.79
C PHE A 242 12.15 17.43 -16.29
N CYS A 243 12.39 18.39 -17.19
CA CYS A 243 12.88 19.71 -16.83
C CYS A 243 11.85 20.55 -16.05
N GLU A 244 10.55 20.36 -16.28
CA GLU A 244 9.48 20.99 -15.50
C GLU A 244 9.33 20.38 -14.09
N SER A 245 9.76 19.12 -13.91
CA SER A 245 9.58 18.34 -12.68
C SER A 245 10.75 18.44 -11.68
N VAL A 246 11.76 19.27 -11.98
CA VAL A 246 12.95 19.55 -11.13
C VAL A 246 12.89 20.97 -10.61
#